data_AF-A0A847FHR7-F1
#
_entry.id   AF-A0A847FHR7-F1
#
_cell.length_a   1.000
_cell.length_b   1.000
_cell.length_c   1.000
_cell.angle_alpha   90.00
_cell.angle_beta   90.00
_cell.angle_gamma   90.00
#
_symmetry.space_group_name_H-M   'P 1'
#
loop_
_entity.id
_entity.type
_entity.pdbx_description
1 polymer ?
#
loop_
_entity_poly.entity_id
_entity_poly.type
_entity_poly.pdbx_seq_one_letter_code
_entity_poly.pdbx_strand_id
1 'polypeptide(L)'
;MKVVLDTNLFVAASFNPRSRSARILGEVARGALVMAWNDGTRGEIRAVLSQIPRLSWEQWAGLFREEHRYRGETHPEQFFLVPDPDDRKFAALAAATGATLVSNDAHLLDGRDEYDFPILSPGEFWESFLEQS
;
A
#
# COMPACT_ATOMS: atom_id res chain seq x y z
N MET A 1 4.06 -6.24 12.00
CA MET A 1 3.12 -6.60 10.91
C MET A 1 3.67 -6.11 9.57
N LYS A 2 3.47 -6.87 8.48
CA LYS A 2 3.93 -6.49 7.14
C LYS A 2 2.75 -6.00 6.29
N VAL A 3 2.92 -4.87 5.61
CA VAL A 3 1.87 -4.23 4.82
C VAL A 3 2.38 -3.86 3.44
N VAL A 4 1.50 -3.90 2.44
CA VAL A 4 1.67 -3.21 1.16
C VAL A 4 0.67 -2.08 1.13
N LEU A 5 1.14 -0.87 0.86
CA LEU A 5 0.30 0.33 0.86
C LEU A 5 0.11 0.80 -0.57
N ASP A 6 -1.15 0.92 -0.96
CA ASP A 6 -1.55 1.50 -2.24
C ASP A 6 -1.23 3.00 -2.29
N THR A 7 -0.96 3.52 -3.49
CA THR A 7 -0.80 4.94 -3.82
C THR A 7 -1.89 5.83 -3.22
N ASN A 8 -3.13 5.36 -3.20
CA ASN A 8 -4.27 6.10 -2.64
C ASN A 8 -4.06 6.50 -1.17
N LEU A 9 -3.32 5.71 -0.39
CA LEU A 9 -3.01 6.06 0.99
C LEU A 9 -2.09 7.28 1.08
N PHE A 10 -1.09 7.35 0.21
CA PHE A 10 -0.15 8.47 0.15
C PHE A 10 -0.86 9.75 -0.30
N VAL A 11 -1.71 9.66 -1.32
CA VAL A 11 -2.53 10.79 -1.80
C VAL A 11 -3.44 11.29 -0.68
N ALA A 12 -4.22 10.40 -0.05
CA ALA A 12 -5.14 10.76 1.03
C ALA A 12 -4.41 11.37 2.24
N ALA A 13 -3.25 10.82 2.60
CA ALA A 13 -2.44 11.33 3.71
C ALA A 13 -1.87 12.72 3.43
N SER A 14 -1.44 12.99 2.19
CA SER A 14 -0.93 14.32 1.83
C SER A 14 -2.01 15.40 1.82
N PHE A 15 -3.28 15.06 1.51
CA PHE A 15 -4.39 16.01 1.60
C PHE A 15 -4.95 16.17 3.01
N ASN A 16 -4.99 15.09 3.80
CA ASN A 16 -5.52 15.12 5.16
C ASN A 16 -4.56 14.40 6.14
N PRO A 17 -3.72 15.17 6.87
CA PRO A 17 -2.79 14.62 7.86
C PRO A 17 -3.46 13.93 9.06
N ARG A 18 -4.78 14.09 9.25
CA ARG A 18 -5.56 13.42 10.30
C ARG A 18 -6.28 12.18 9.82
N SER A 19 -6.18 11.83 8.54
CA SER A 19 -6.80 10.64 7.95
C SER A 19 -6.21 9.35 8.54
N ARG A 20 -6.94 8.23 8.40
CA ARG A 20 -6.41 6.91 8.77
C ARG A 20 -5.18 6.55 7.94
N SER A 21 -5.14 6.90 6.65
CA SER A 21 -3.96 6.73 5.79
C SER A 21 -2.73 7.45 6.37
N ALA A 22 -2.87 8.71 6.79
CA ALA A 22 -1.76 9.46 7.40
C ALA A 22 -1.25 8.80 8.70
N ARG A 23 -2.16 8.28 9.52
CA ARG A 23 -1.78 7.53 10.73
C ARG A 23 -1.02 6.25 10.39
N ILE A 24 -1.52 5.45 9.45
CA ILE A 24 -0.85 4.22 8.98
C ILE A 24 0.57 4.52 8.45
N LEU A 25 0.73 5.58 7.65
CA LEU A 25 2.07 5.98 7.18
C LEU A 25 2.98 6.44 8.34
N GLY A 26 2.42 7.08 9.37
CA GLY A 26 3.13 7.39 10.61
C GLY A 26 3.62 6.14 11.36
N GLU A 27 2.80 5.07 11.37
CA GLU A 27 3.17 3.78 11.94
C GLU A 27 4.32 3.10 11.18
N VAL A 28 4.35 3.24 9.86
CA VAL A 28 5.51 2.82 9.03
C VAL A 28 6.74 3.67 9.38
N ALA A 29 6.57 4.99 9.46
CA ALA A 29 7.67 5.92 9.74
C ALA A 29 8.35 5.62 11.10
N ARG A 30 7.57 5.27 12.13
CA ARG A 30 8.08 4.89 13.45
C ARG A 30 8.58 3.44 13.54
N GLY A 31 8.41 2.64 12.49
CA GLY A 31 8.84 1.25 12.42
C GLY A 31 7.91 0.23 13.09
N ALA A 32 6.70 0.62 13.47
CA ALA A 32 5.69 -0.31 13.99
C ALA A 32 5.10 -1.19 12.88
N LEU A 33 5.05 -0.66 11.65
CA LEU A 33 4.67 -1.40 10.45
C LEU A 33 5.86 -1.56 9.50
N VAL A 34 5.99 -2.77 8.94
CA VAL A 34 6.97 -3.07 7.90
C VAL A 34 6.29 -2.92 6.56
N MET A 35 6.55 -1.80 5.87
CA MET A 35 6.04 -1.58 4.52
C MET A 35 6.90 -2.34 3.50
N ALA A 36 6.35 -3.41 2.94
CA ALA A 36 6.95 -4.09 1.80
C ALA A 36 6.76 -3.26 0.52
N TRP A 37 7.80 -3.18 -0.29
CA TRP A 37 7.78 -2.44 -1.56
C TRP A 37 8.70 -3.10 -2.58
N ASN A 38 8.46 -2.87 -3.86
CA ASN A 38 9.40 -3.18 -4.95
C ASN A 38 9.52 -1.97 -5.88
N ASP A 39 10.38 -2.04 -6.91
CA ASP A 39 10.60 -0.90 -7.80
C ASP A 39 9.33 -0.49 -8.56
N GLY A 40 8.46 -1.46 -8.87
CA GLY A 40 7.18 -1.21 -9.52
C GLY A 40 6.24 -0.38 -8.64
N THR A 41 5.99 -0.80 -7.40
CA THR A 41 5.10 -0.06 -6.49
C THR A 41 5.68 1.29 -6.08
N ARG A 42 7.00 1.37 -5.83
CA ARG A 42 7.66 2.64 -5.53
C ARG A 42 7.61 3.60 -6.71
N GLY A 43 7.86 3.10 -7.92
CA GLY A 43 7.78 3.88 -9.16
C GLY A 43 6.39 4.46 -9.39
N GLU A 44 5.36 3.64 -9.20
CA GLU A 44 3.96 4.03 -9.29
C GLU A 44 3.61 5.17 -8.32
N ILE A 45 3.89 4.95 -7.03
CA ILE A 45 3.60 5.95 -5.99
C ILE A 45 4.33 7.26 -6.29
N ARG A 46 5.61 7.18 -6.70
CA ARG A 46 6.38 8.37 -7.08
C ARG A 46 5.77 9.07 -8.28
N ALA A 47 5.37 8.34 -9.32
CA ALA A 47 4.80 8.90 -10.54
C ALA A 47 3.51 9.66 -10.23
N VAL A 48 2.57 9.02 -9.53
CA VAL A 48 1.28 9.63 -9.16
C VAL A 48 1.47 10.86 -8.28
N LEU A 49 2.28 10.77 -7.23
CA LEU A 49 2.53 11.93 -6.35
C LEU A 49 3.21 13.09 -7.08
N SER A 50 4.05 12.81 -8.09
CA SER A 50 4.72 13.85 -8.87
C SER A 50 3.80 14.54 -9.88
N GLN A 51 2.68 13.91 -10.25
CA GLN A 51 1.69 14.47 -11.18
C GLN A 51 0.64 15.34 -10.48
N ILE A 52 0.37 15.10 -9.20
CA ILE A 52 -0.67 15.84 -8.46
C ILE A 52 -0.06 17.15 -7.90
N PRO A 53 -0.60 18.33 -8.29
CA PRO A 53 -0.11 19.59 -7.75
C PRO A 53 -0.17 19.64 -6.22
N ARG A 54 0.86 20.24 -5.60
CA ARG A 54 1.03 20.41 -4.15
C ARG A 54 1.41 19.15 -3.38
N LEU A 55 1.47 17.98 -4.03
CA LEU A 55 2.02 16.79 -3.41
C LEU A 55 3.54 16.73 -3.65
N SER A 56 4.26 16.09 -2.73
CA SER A 56 5.70 15.93 -2.81
C SER A 56 6.08 14.49 -2.54
N TRP A 57 6.74 13.85 -3.51
CA TRP A 57 7.35 12.54 -3.33
C TRP A 57 8.35 12.53 -2.16
N GLU A 58 9.13 13.61 -1.99
CA GLU A 58 10.17 13.70 -0.95
C GLU A 58 9.62 13.60 0.47
N GLN A 59 8.33 13.94 0.67
CA GLN A 59 7.64 13.74 1.95
C GLN A 59 7.64 12.27 2.38
N TRP A 60 7.57 11.34 1.42
CA TRP A 60 7.31 9.93 1.67
C TRP A 60 8.47 9.00 1.29
N ALA A 61 9.47 9.52 0.58
CA ALA A 61 10.62 8.74 0.10
C ALA A 61 11.31 7.93 1.21
N GLY A 62 11.39 8.48 2.42
CA GLY A 62 11.99 7.83 3.59
C GLY A 62 11.23 6.61 4.14
N LEU A 63 9.99 6.38 3.70
CA LEU A 63 9.23 5.18 4.08
C LEU A 63 9.70 3.92 3.34
N PHE A 64 10.33 4.09 2.17
CA PHE A 64 10.83 3.01 1.30
C PHE A 64 12.22 2.54 1.75
N ARG A 65 12.25 1.94 2.94
CA ARG A 65 13.48 1.43 3.56
C ARG A 65 14.05 0.24 2.78
N GLU A 66 15.34 0.26 2.47
CA GLU A 66 15.97 -0.74 1.59
C GLU A 66 15.93 -2.16 2.18
N GLU A 67 15.94 -2.29 3.51
CA GLU A 67 15.78 -3.55 4.23
C GLU A 67 14.39 -4.19 4.04
N HIS A 68 13.38 -3.42 3.63
CA HIS A 68 12.02 -3.90 3.38
C HIS A 68 11.72 -4.08 1.89
N ARG A 69 12.71 -3.82 1.01
CA ARG A 69 12.57 -3.99 -0.43
C ARG A 69 12.47 -5.48 -0.79
N TYR A 70 11.37 -5.84 -1.43
CA TYR A 70 11.21 -7.16 -2.03
C TYR A 70 11.91 -7.20 -3.39
N ARG A 71 12.77 -8.21 -3.57
CA ARG A 71 13.55 -8.44 -4.80
C ARG A 71 13.19 -9.75 -5.50
N GLY A 72 12.21 -10.49 -4.97
CA GLY A 72 11.72 -11.71 -5.61
C GLY A 72 10.80 -11.38 -6.79
N GLU A 73 10.39 -12.43 -7.49
CA GLU A 73 9.44 -12.33 -8.59
C GLU A 73 8.04 -12.00 -8.06
N THR A 74 7.32 -11.17 -8.80
CA THR A 74 5.90 -10.88 -8.59
C THR A 74 5.17 -11.18 -9.88
N HIS A 75 3.92 -11.63 -9.78
CA HIS A 75 3.10 -12.02 -10.93
C HIS A 75 1.83 -11.17 -11.09
N PRO A 76 1.92 -9.87 -11.42
CA PRO A 76 0.74 -9.02 -11.64
C PRO A 76 -0.28 -9.59 -12.65
N GLU A 77 0.19 -10.38 -13.62
CA GLU A 77 -0.63 -11.07 -14.61
C GLU A 77 -1.63 -12.07 -14.02
N GLN A 78 -1.38 -12.58 -12.80
CA GLN A 78 -2.30 -13.49 -12.11
C GLN A 78 -3.49 -12.77 -11.49
N PHE A 79 -3.44 -11.43 -11.38
CA PHE A 79 -4.45 -10.59 -10.74
C PHE A 79 -5.42 -9.97 -11.76
N PHE A 80 -5.91 -10.78 -12.72
CA PHE A 80 -6.76 -10.30 -13.82
C PHE A 80 -8.13 -9.78 -13.37
N LEU A 81 -8.59 -10.18 -12.18
CA LEU A 81 -9.83 -9.66 -11.57
C LEU A 81 -9.68 -8.23 -11.08
N VAL A 82 -8.45 -7.74 -10.86
CA VAL A 82 -8.18 -6.31 -10.63
C VAL A 82 -8.35 -5.59 -11.96
N PRO A 83 -9.35 -4.71 -12.10
CA PRO A 83 -9.67 -4.12 -13.40
C PRO A 83 -8.57 -3.20 -13.91
N ASP A 84 -7.94 -2.43 -13.02
CA ASP A 84 -6.79 -1.59 -13.35
C ASP A 84 -5.50 -2.43 -13.41
N PRO A 85 -4.83 -2.53 -14.58
CA PRO A 85 -3.56 -3.23 -14.70
C PRO A 85 -2.44 -2.65 -13.82
N ASP A 86 -2.49 -1.35 -13.50
CA ASP A 86 -1.49 -0.74 -12.63
C ASP A 86 -1.70 -1.19 -11.18
N ASP A 87 -2.92 -1.36 -10.71
CA ASP A 87 -3.17 -1.78 -9.32
C ASP A 87 -2.77 -3.24 -9.04
N ARG A 88 -2.69 -4.08 -10.08
CA ARG A 88 -2.25 -5.48 -9.99
C ARG A 88 -0.87 -5.62 -9.35
N LYS A 89 0.01 -4.64 -9.51
CA LYS A 89 1.38 -4.68 -8.97
C LYS A 89 1.40 -4.67 -7.43
N PHE A 90 0.40 -4.03 -6.79
CA PHE A 90 0.26 -4.03 -5.34
C PHE A 90 -0.26 -5.35 -4.81
N ALA A 91 -1.29 -5.91 -5.47
CA ALA A 91 -1.82 -7.24 -5.14
C ALA A 91 -0.75 -8.33 -5.28
N ALA A 92 0.00 -8.33 -6.39
CA ALA A 92 1.08 -9.27 -6.61
C ALA A 92 2.19 -9.17 -5.57
N LEU A 93 2.54 -7.94 -5.16
CA LEU A 93 3.52 -7.75 -4.09
C LEU A 93 3.00 -8.25 -2.74
N ALA A 94 1.72 -8.00 -2.42
CA ALA A 94 1.11 -8.45 -1.18
C ALA A 94 1.11 -9.99 -1.09
N ALA A 95 0.69 -10.67 -2.17
CA ALA A 95 0.76 -12.11 -2.29
C ALA A 95 2.19 -12.66 -2.12
N ALA A 96 3.16 -12.10 -2.87
CA ALA A 96 4.54 -12.57 -2.86
C ALA A 96 5.25 -12.36 -1.51
N THR A 97 4.77 -11.43 -0.68
CA THR A 97 5.38 -11.09 0.60
C THR A 97 4.60 -11.58 1.82
N GLY A 98 3.39 -12.13 1.61
CA GLY A 98 2.44 -12.48 2.66
C GLY A 98 1.98 -11.25 3.48
N ALA A 99 1.95 -10.07 2.85
CA ALA A 99 1.59 -8.82 3.50
C ALA A 99 0.09 -8.54 3.38
N THR A 100 -0.46 -7.79 4.34
CA THR A 100 -1.79 -7.20 4.18
C THR A 100 -1.73 -6.05 3.16
N LEU A 101 -2.56 -6.11 2.13
CA LEU A 101 -2.76 -4.99 1.21
C LEU A 101 -3.73 -3.99 1.85
N VAL A 102 -3.31 -2.73 1.96
CA VAL A 102 -4.18 -1.64 2.39
C VAL A 102 -4.49 -0.75 1.20
N SER A 103 -5.77 -0.69 0.80
CA SER A 103 -6.25 0.06 -0.36
C SER A 103 -7.67 0.60 -0.13
N ASN A 104 -8.01 1.71 -0.79
CA ASN A 104 -9.37 2.26 -0.86
C ASN A 104 -10.09 1.89 -2.17
N ASP A 105 -9.46 1.11 -3.03
CA ASP A 105 -10.04 0.73 -4.31
C ASP A 105 -11.22 -0.22 -4.09
N ALA A 106 -12.41 0.20 -4.54
CA ALA A 106 -13.63 -0.58 -4.36
C ALA A 106 -13.59 -1.91 -5.09
N HIS A 107 -12.94 -1.98 -6.26
CA HIS A 107 -12.83 -3.22 -7.03
C HIS A 107 -11.92 -4.23 -6.34
N LEU A 108 -10.82 -3.77 -5.72
CA LEU A 108 -9.98 -4.62 -4.87
C LEU A 108 -10.71 -5.08 -3.60
N LEU A 109 -11.50 -4.21 -2.98
CA LEU A 109 -12.25 -4.53 -1.76
C LEU A 109 -13.42 -5.49 -2.03
N ASP A 110 -14.14 -5.32 -3.14
CA ASP A 110 -15.27 -6.19 -3.51
C ASP A 110 -14.79 -7.60 -3.91
N GLY A 111 -13.61 -7.72 -4.51
CA GLY A 111 -13.01 -8.98 -4.91
C GLY A 111 -12.07 -9.62 -3.88
N ARG A 112 -12.00 -9.09 -2.65
CA ARG A 112 -10.97 -9.47 -1.67
C ARG A 112 -11.00 -10.95 -1.24
N ASP A 113 -12.18 -11.57 -1.30
CA ASP A 113 -12.36 -12.97 -0.90
C ASP A 113 -11.80 -13.96 -1.94
N GLU A 114 -11.43 -13.49 -3.13
CA GLU A 114 -10.82 -14.28 -4.20
C GLU A 114 -9.29 -14.42 -4.04
N TYR A 115 -8.69 -13.79 -3.01
CA TYR A 115 -7.25 -13.76 -2.81
C TYR A 115 -6.83 -14.35 -1.46
N ASP A 116 -5.69 -15.06 -1.46
CA ASP A 116 -5.13 -15.73 -0.26
C ASP A 116 -4.43 -14.79 0.72
N PHE A 117 -4.54 -13.47 0.54
CA PHE A 117 -3.95 -12.46 1.44
C PHE A 117 -4.99 -11.40 1.83
N PRO A 118 -4.87 -10.80 3.03
CA PRO A 118 -5.87 -9.84 3.48
C PRO A 118 -5.80 -8.54 2.66
N ILE A 119 -6.96 -8.08 2.19
CA ILE A 119 -7.14 -6.75 1.60
C ILE A 119 -8.10 -5.96 2.49
N LEU A 120 -7.62 -4.84 3.03
CA LEU A 120 -8.37 -4.02 3.98
C LEU A 120 -8.40 -2.56 3.52
N SER A 121 -9.51 -1.88 3.79
CA SER A 121 -9.53 -0.43 3.75
C SER A 121 -8.64 0.16 4.86
N PRO A 122 -8.16 1.41 4.74
CA PRO A 122 -7.44 2.08 5.81
C PRO A 122 -8.22 2.16 7.14
N GLY A 123 -9.56 2.18 7.05
CA GLY A 123 -10.44 2.12 8.22
C GLY A 123 -10.36 0.77 8.91
N GLU A 124 -10.67 -0.30 8.17
CA GLU A 124 -10.64 -1.69 8.67
C GLU A 124 -9.25 -2.07 9.18
N PHE A 125 -8.20 -1.73 8.43
CA PHE A 125 -6.82 -1.99 8.83
C PHE A 125 -6.49 -1.29 10.16
N TRP A 126 -6.88 -0.03 10.33
CA TRP A 126 -6.56 0.72 11.54
C TRP A 126 -7.26 0.15 12.77
N GLU A 127 -8.55 -0.20 12.67
CA GLU A 127 -9.26 -0.82 13.79
C GLU A 127 -8.63 -2.18 14.14
N SER A 128 -8.37 -3.02 13.13
CA SER A 128 -7.71 -4.32 13.33
C SER A 128 -6.31 -4.19 13.94
N PHE A 129 -5.54 -3.17 13.56
CA PHE A 129 -4.21 -2.90 14.10
C PHE A 129 -4.26 -2.42 15.57
N LEU A 130 -5.25 -1.61 15.93
CA LEU A 130 -5.44 -1.15 17.31
C LEU A 130 -5.82 -2.28 18.26
N GLU A 131 -6.66 -3.23 17.82
CA GLU A 131 -7.02 -4.40 18.63
C GLU A 131 -5.82 -5.32 18.92
N GLN A 132 -4.77 -5.23 18.10
CA GLN A 132 -3.57 -6.05 18.19
C GLN A 132 -2.38 -5.35 18.89
N SER A 133 -2.50 -4.06 19.22
CA SER A 133 -1.43 -3.21 19.79
C SER A 133 -1.64 -2.90 21.26
#